data_AF-A0A3M0BNQ6-F1
#
_entry.id   AF-A0A3M0BNQ6-F1
#
_cell.length_a   1.000
_cell.length_b   1.000
_cell.length_c   1.000
_cell.angle_alpha   90.00
_cell.angle_beta   90.00
_cell.angle_gamma   90.00
#
_symmetry.space_group_name_H-M   'P 1'
#
loop_
_entity.id
_entity.type
_entity.pdbx_description
1 polymer ?
#
loop_
_entity_poly.entity_id
_entity_poly.type
_entity_poly.pdbx_seq_one_letter_code
_entity_poly.pdbx_strand_id
1 'polypeptide(L)' 'MSLYLIYILTILIGIYAVYMNAPVLFKINPFENELAMAKFFASFFPTVVGIFMIYFGVYSIYNLYKKRKNN' A
#
# COMPACT_ATOMS: atom_id res chain seq x y z
N MET A 1 0.84 23.60 1.68
CA MET A 1 2.11 22.97 1.25
C MET A 1 2.35 21.65 1.99
N SER A 2 2.29 21.61 3.33
CA SER A 2 2.58 20.43 4.15
C SER A 2 1.70 19.20 3.87
N LEU A 3 0.39 19.36 3.66
CA LEU A 3 -0.54 18.24 3.48
C LEU A 3 -0.28 17.40 2.23
N TYR A 4 0.05 18.03 1.09
CA TYR A 4 0.37 17.31 -0.14
C TYR A 4 1.61 16.42 0.04
N LEU A 5 2.61 16.92 0.78
CA LEU A 5 3.85 16.20 1.04
C LEU A 5 3.61 14.96 1.92
N ILE A 6 2.73 15.07 2.93
CA ILE A 6 2.30 13.94 3.76
C ILE A 6 1.63 12.85 2.89
N TYR A 7 0.68 13.23 2.03
CA TYR A 7 0.00 12.24 1.19
C TYR A 7 0.92 11.60 0.15
N ILE A 8 1.87 12.36 -0.42
CA ILE A 8 2.89 11.81 -1.31
C ILE A 8 3.76 10.80 -0.56
N LEU A 9 4.20 11.11 0.66
CA LEU A 9 4.95 10.16 1.49
C LEU A 9 4.13 8.90 1.81
N THR A 10 2.84 9.05 2.15
CA THR A 10 1.94 7.90 2.36
C THR A 10 1.88 6.99 1.14
N ILE A 11 1.78 7.56 -0.08
CA ILE A 11 1.78 6.80 -1.33
C ILE A 11 3.12 6.07 -1.51
N LEU A 12 4.24 6.76 -1.30
CA LEU A 12 5.57 6.16 -1.46
C LEU A 12 5.81 5.00 -0.49
N ILE A 13 5.40 5.15 0.77
CA ILE A 13 5.47 4.08 1.78
C ILE A 13 4.59 2.90 1.36
N GLY A 14 3.38 3.17 0.86
CA GLY A 14 2.48 2.13 0.36
C GLY A 14 3.06 1.37 -0.84
N ILE A 15 3.64 2.09 -1.81
CA ILE A 15 4.32 1.48 -2.97
C ILE A 15 5.47 0.60 -2.51
N TYR A 16 6.30 1.09 -1.58
CA TYR A 16 7.42 0.32 -1.05
C TYR A 16 6.95 -0.97 -0.37
N ALA A 17 5.91 -0.91 0.46
CA ALA A 17 5.34 -2.07 1.12
C ALA A 17 4.83 -3.12 0.12
N VAL A 18 4.12 -2.69 -0.93
CA VAL A 18 3.64 -3.58 -2.00
C VAL A 18 4.82 -4.18 -2.76
N TYR A 19 5.78 -3.36 -3.18
CA TYR A 19 6.91 -3.81 -3.99
C TYR A 19 7.75 -4.87 -3.27
N MET A 20 7.98 -4.70 -1.96
CA MET A 20 8.79 -5.64 -1.18
C MET A 20 8.07 -6.97 -0.88
N ASN A 21 6.74 -6.96 -0.74
CA ASN A 21 6.00 -8.12 -0.23
C ASN A 21 5.17 -8.85 -1.30
N ALA A 22 4.67 -8.15 -2.32
CA ALA A 22 3.85 -8.76 -3.36
C ALA A 22 4.54 -9.91 -4.11
N PRO A 23 5.85 -9.85 -4.46
CA PRO A 23 6.52 -10.95 -5.15
C PRO A 23 6.51 -12.26 -4.35
N VAL A 24 6.49 -12.18 -3.02
CA VAL A 24 6.46 -13.35 -2.13
C VAL A 24 5.13 -14.09 -2.26
N LEU A 25 4.03 -13.35 -2.43
CA LEU A 25 2.68 -13.92 -2.58
C LEU A 25 2.50 -14.73 -3.86
N PHE A 26 3.22 -14.39 -4.93
CA PHE A 26 3.17 -15.12 -6.20
C PHE A 26 4.15 -16.30 -6.26
N LYS A 27 5.11 -16.35 -5.34
CA LYS A 27 6.16 -17.39 -5.31
C LYS A 27 5.92 -18.49 -4.29
N ILE A 28 5.18 -18.19 -3.22
CA ILE A 28 4.91 -19.15 -2.14
C ILE A 28 3.57 -19.84 -2.39
N ASN A 29 3.57 -21.17 -2.36
CA ASN A 29 2.34 -21.96 -2.25
C ASN A 29 1.99 -22.14 -0.76
N PRO A 30 0.91 -21.50 -0.26
CA PRO A 30 0.61 -21.47 1.17
C PRO A 30 0.14 -22.84 1.72
N PHE A 31 -0.18 -23.81 0.85
CA PHE A 31 -0.68 -25.12 1.24
C PHE A 31 0.41 -26.19 1.39
N GLU A 32 1.68 -25.83 1.14
CA GLU A 32 2.79 -26.79 1.22
C GLU A 32 3.17 -27.16 2.66
N ASN A 33 3.16 -26.19 3.59
CA ASN A 33 3.43 -26.40 5.00
C ASN A 33 3.08 -25.14 5.82
N GLU A 34 3.05 -25.30 7.15
CA GLU A 34 2.73 -24.21 8.09
C GLU A 34 3.69 -23.01 7.96
N LEU A 35 4.98 -23.25 7.68
CA LEU A 35 5.97 -22.19 7.52
C LEU A 35 5.71 -21.34 6.26
N ALA A 36 5.32 -21.97 5.15
CA ALA A 36 4.93 -21.32 3.91
C ALA A 36 3.68 -20.48 4.11
N MET A 37 2.68 -21.01 4.83
CA MET A 37 1.48 -20.28 5.21
C MET A 37 1.80 -19.04 6.05
N ALA A 38 2.67 -19.16 7.06
CA ALA A 38 3.11 -18.03 7.88
C ALA A 38 3.82 -16.94 7.05
N LYS A 39 4.73 -17.34 6.14
CA LYS A 39 5.41 -16.40 5.24
C LYS A 39 4.46 -15.72 4.25
N PHE A 40 3.45 -16.44 3.78
CA PHE A 40 2.40 -15.89 2.93
C PHE A 40 1.65 -14.78 3.70
N PHE A 41 1.15 -15.05 4.91
CA PHE A 41 0.45 -14.04 5.70
C PHE A 41 1.34 -12.85 6.08
N ALA A 42 2.60 -13.11 6.46
CA ALA A 42 3.57 -12.07 6.76
C ALA A 42 3.79 -11.10 5.59
N SER A 43 3.64 -11.56 4.36
CA SER A 43 3.74 -10.74 3.15
C SER A 43 2.38 -10.18 2.70
N PHE A 44 1.30 -10.88 3.01
CA PHE A 44 -0.05 -10.52 2.60
C PHE A 44 -0.51 -9.24 3.29
N PHE A 45 -0.38 -9.17 4.61
CA PHE A 45 -0.82 -7.99 5.38
C PHE A 45 -0.12 -6.71 4.94
N PRO A 46 1.21 -6.63 4.83
CA PRO A 46 1.90 -5.43 4.35
C PRO A 46 1.49 -5.05 2.93
N THR A 47 1.26 -6.03 2.04
CA THR A 47 0.82 -5.77 0.67
C THR A 47 -0.56 -5.12 0.66
N VAL A 48 -1.52 -5.67 1.40
CA VAL A 48 -2.88 -5.12 1.52
C VAL A 48 -2.85 -3.72 2.12
N VAL A 49 -2.13 -3.53 3.24
CA VAL A 49 -1.97 -2.21 3.88
C VAL A 49 -1.34 -1.21 2.91
N GLY A 50 -0.31 -1.61 2.16
CA GLY A 50 0.33 -0.76 1.17
C GLY A 50 -0.63 -0.30 0.07
N ILE A 51 -1.46 -1.20 -0.45
CA ILE A 51 -2.52 -0.86 -1.43
C ILE A 51 -3.50 0.18 -0.84
N PHE A 52 -3.94 -0.01 0.40
CA PHE A 52 -4.82 0.95 1.07
C PHE A 52 -4.15 2.31 1.25
N MET A 53 -2.88 2.35 1.66
CA MET A 53 -2.13 3.61 1.80
C MET A 53 -2.03 4.37 0.47
N ILE A 54 -1.75 3.66 -0.63
CA ILE A 54 -1.74 4.26 -1.97
C ILE A 54 -3.12 4.83 -2.30
N TYR A 55 -4.18 4.03 -2.13
CA TYR A 55 -5.56 4.46 -2.41
C TYR A 55 -5.94 5.72 -1.61
N PHE A 56 -5.75 5.70 -0.29
CA PHE A 56 -6.08 6.83 0.58
C PHE A 56 -5.23 8.07 0.25
N GLY A 57 -3.94 7.90 -0.03
CA GLY A 57 -3.07 9.00 -0.43
C GLY A 57 -3.52 9.65 -1.72
N VAL A 58 -3.80 8.85 -2.77
CA VAL A 58 -4.26 9.35 -4.07
C VAL A 58 -5.62 10.03 -3.94
N TYR A 59 -6.57 9.40 -3.25
CA TYR A 59 -7.91 9.95 -3.02
C TYR A 59 -7.85 11.28 -2.26
N SER A 60 -6.98 11.39 -1.26
CA SER A 60 -6.82 12.63 -0.49
C SER A 60 -6.22 13.76 -1.32
N ILE A 61 -5.21 13.47 -2.15
CA ILE A 61 -4.64 14.45 -3.09
C ILE A 61 -5.70 14.91 -4.09
N TYR A 62 -6.48 13.97 -4.65
CA TYR A 62 -7.56 14.28 -5.58
C TYR A 62 -8.61 15.21 -4.94
N ASN A 63 -9.04 14.91 -3.72
CA ASN A 63 -10.00 15.73 -2.99
C ASN A 63 -9.44 17.12 -2.65
N LEU A 64 -8.17 17.23 -2.28
CA LEU A 64 -7.52 18.53 -2.06
C LEU A 64 -7.50 19.37 -3.35
N TYR A 65 -7.17 18.74 -4.48
CA TYR A 65 -7.19 19.40 -5.77
C TYR A 65 -8.60 19.86 -6.17
N LYS A 66 -9.60 18.99 -6.01
CA LYS A 66 -11.01 19.33 -6.26
C LYS A 66 -11.50 20.47 -5.37
N LYS A 67 -11.18 20.45 -4.08
CA LYS A 67 -11.56 21.50 -3.12
C LYS A 67 -10.94 22.85 -3.49
N ARG A 68 -9.70 22.86 -3.98
CA ARG A 68 -9.04 24.09 -4.46
C ARG A 68 -9.65 24.64 -5.75
N LYS A 69 -10.20 23.78 -6.61
CA LYS A 69 -10.86 24.20 -7.87
C LYS A 69 -12.25 24.83 -7.62
N ASN A 70 -12.93 24.42 -6.55
CA ASN A 70 -14.28 24.89 -6.22
C ASN A 70 -14.32 26.12 -5.28
N ASN A 71 -13.16 26.60 -4.81
CA ASN A 71 -12.99 27.82 -4.03
C ASN A 71 -12.30 28.88 -4.90
#